data_AF-A0A0F2NTG0-F1
#
_entry.id   AF-A0A0F2NTG0-F1
#
_cell.length_a   1.000
_cell.length_b   1.000
_cell.length_c   1.000
_cell.angle_alpha   90.00
_cell.angle_beta   90.00
_cell.angle_gamma   90.00
#
_symmetry.space_group_name_H-M   'P 1'
#
loop_
_entity.id
_entity.type
_entity.pdbx_description
1 polymer ?
#
loop_
_entity_poly.entity_id
_entity_poly.type
_entity_poly.pdbx_seq_one_letter_code
_entity_poly.pdbx_strand_id
1 'polypeptide(L)'
;MEISIPAFIVLSLIYFIAAHVGLYKIFEKIGIEGWKALVPFYSTYIACKTIKKSWLWIITYYIPFLGFVVWMGIIVELMKLLGKTSFKEHFLGVVFAPIYLPYIG
;
A
#
# COMPACT_ATOMS: atom_id res chain seq x y z
N MET A 1 0.50 -19.78 22.96
CA MET A 1 0.24 -20.46 21.68
C MET A 1 1.38 -20.09 20.75
N GLU A 2 2.37 -20.97 20.60
CA GLU A 2 3.51 -20.68 19.70
C GLU A 2 3.02 -20.83 18.26
N ILE A 3 3.08 -19.75 17.48
CA ILE A 3 2.78 -19.80 16.05
C ILE A 3 3.92 -20.57 15.39
N SER A 4 3.60 -21.67 14.72
CA SER A 4 4.61 -22.45 14.01
C SER A 4 5.21 -21.62 12.87
N ILE A 5 6.51 -21.78 12.61
CA ILE A 5 7.21 -21.09 11.51
C ILE A 5 6.47 -21.22 10.17
N PRO A 6 5.95 -22.41 9.79
CA PRO A 6 5.15 -22.54 8.56
C PRO A 6 3.87 -21.70 8.57
N ALA A 7 3.14 -21.64 9.69
CA ALA A 7 1.94 -20.82 9.81
C ALA A 7 2.27 -19.33 9.67
N PHE A 8 3.37 -18.87 10.28
CA PHE A 8 3.84 -17.49 10.14
C PHE A 8 4.15 -17.12 8.67
N ILE A 9 4.83 -18.00 7.94
CA ILE A 9 5.16 -17.79 6.53
C ILE A 9 3.88 -17.70 5.69
N VAL A 10 2.95 -18.64 5.87
CA VAL A 10 1.68 -18.67 5.12
C VAL A 10 0.87 -17.40 5.37
N LEU A 11 0.73 -16.98 6.63
CA LEU A 11 0.00 -15.75 6.98
C LEU A 11 0.67 -14.51 6.38
N SER A 12 2.00 -14.45 6.38
CA SER A 12 2.76 -13.32 5.80
C SER A 12 2.59 -13.24 4.29
N LEU A 13 2.58 -14.38 3.59
CA LEU A 13 2.34 -14.44 2.15
C LEU A 13 0.91 -14.00 1.80
N ILE A 14 -0.09 -14.48 2.54
CA ILE A 14 -1.49 -14.07 2.35
C ILE A 14 -1.62 -12.56 2.55
N TYR A 15 -1.02 -12.02 3.62
CA TYR A 15 -1.02 -10.58 3.88
C TYR A 15 -0.41 -9.79 2.71
N PHE A 16 0.76 -10.23 2.23
CA PHE A 16 1.48 -9.57 1.15
C PHE A 16 0.68 -9.56 -0.16
N ILE A 17 0.13 -10.72 -0.55
CA ILE A 17 -0.68 -10.88 -1.76
C ILE A 17 -1.92 -9.98 -1.68
N ALA A 18 -2.66 -10.05 -0.57
CA ALA A 18 -3.88 -9.28 -0.40
C ALA A 18 -3.63 -7.77 -0.45
N ALA A 19 -2.55 -7.28 0.17
CA ALA A 19 -2.18 -5.87 0.09
C ALA A 19 -1.84 -5.43 -1.36
N HIS A 20 -1.13 -6.27 -2.12
CA HIS A 20 -0.79 -5.97 -3.53
C HIS A 20 -2.01 -6.00 -4.45
N VAL A 21 -2.95 -6.91 -4.22
CA VAL A 21 -4.25 -6.91 -4.91
C VAL A 21 -5.01 -5.61 -4.62
N GLY A 22 -4.95 -5.12 -3.38
CA GLY A 22 -5.55 -3.84 -3.01
C GLY A 22 -4.94 -2.67 -3.78
N LEU A 23 -3.61 -2.59 -3.81
CA LEU A 23 -2.90 -1.55 -4.54
C LEU A 23 -3.16 -1.62 -6.05
N TYR A 24 -3.21 -2.82 -6.62
CA TYR A 24 -3.56 -3.06 -8.02
C TYR A 24 -4.89 -2.41 -8.38
N LYS A 25 -5.94 -2.70 -7.61
CA LYS A 25 -7.27 -2.15 -7.88
C LYS A 25 -7.36 -0.64 -7.65
N ILE A 26 -6.67 -0.13 -6.62
CA ILE A 26 -6.56 1.32 -6.37
C ILE A 26 -5.94 2.01 -7.59
N PHE A 27 -4.87 1.44 -8.17
CA PHE A 27 -4.24 1.98 -9.37
C PHE A 27 -5.23 2.05 -10.53
N GLU A 28 -6.00 0.98 -10.78
CA GLU A 28 -7.03 0.99 -11.84
C GLU A 28 -8.08 2.08 -11.61
N LYS A 29 -8.57 2.23 -10.37
CA LYS A 29 -9.56 3.27 -10.02
C LYS A 29 -9.07 4.70 -10.23
N ILE A 30 -7.77 4.94 -10.07
CA ILE A 30 -7.16 6.27 -10.30
C ILE A 30 -6.61 6.43 -11.73
N GLY A 31 -6.94 5.52 -12.65
CA GLY A 31 -6.60 5.61 -14.08
C GLY A 31 -5.19 5.13 -14.43
N ILE A 32 -4.58 4.29 -13.61
CA ILE A 32 -3.26 3.69 -13.82
C ILE A 32 -3.44 2.20 -14.10
N GLU A 33 -2.67 1.64 -15.02
CA GLU A 33 -2.67 0.20 -15.26
C GLU A 33 -2.29 -0.57 -13.99
N GLY A 34 -3.18 -1.46 -13.51
CA GLY A 34 -3.03 -2.13 -12.22
C GLY A 34 -1.75 -2.94 -12.06
N TRP A 35 -1.25 -3.57 -13.14
CA TRP A 35 -0.03 -4.38 -13.10
C TRP A 35 1.20 -3.59 -12.65
N LYS A 36 1.20 -2.25 -12.83
CA LYS A 36 2.29 -1.38 -12.38
C LYS A 36 2.44 -1.40 -10.85
N ALA A 37 1.38 -1.74 -10.11
CA ALA A 37 1.43 -1.93 -8.66
C ALA A 37 2.28 -3.15 -8.24
N LEU A 38 2.41 -4.14 -9.11
CA LEU A 38 3.11 -5.41 -8.82
C LEU A 38 4.61 -5.34 -9.06
N VAL A 39 5.09 -4.34 -9.81
CA VAL A 39 6.50 -4.18 -10.13
C VAL A 39 7.20 -3.41 -9.00
N PRO A 40 8.17 -4.03 -8.29
CA PRO A 40 8.92 -3.35 -7.23
C PRO A 40 9.65 -2.11 -7.77
N PHE A 41 9.83 -1.09 -6.92
CA PHE A 41 10.41 0.23 -7.27
C PHE A 41 9.56 1.07 -8.22
N TYR A 42 9.10 0.48 -9.32
CA TYR A 42 8.23 1.16 -10.28
C TYR A 42 6.87 1.50 -9.66
N SER A 43 6.28 0.59 -8.89
CA SER A 43 5.03 0.82 -8.15
C SER A 43 5.15 2.05 -7.22
N THR A 44 6.21 2.11 -6.40
CA THR A 44 6.48 3.24 -5.51
C THR A 44 6.72 4.54 -6.27
N TYR A 45 7.49 4.50 -7.36
CA TYR A 45 7.70 5.65 -8.23
C TYR A 45 6.40 6.18 -8.81
N ILE A 46 5.56 5.31 -9.37
CA ILE A 46 4.27 5.67 -9.95
C ILE A 46 3.34 6.22 -8.87
N ALA A 47 3.26 5.57 -7.70
CA ALA A 47 2.47 6.06 -6.59
C ALA A 47 2.90 7.49 -6.22
N CYS A 48 4.18 7.71 -5.90
CA CYS A 48 4.74 9.01 -5.53
C CYS A 48 4.51 10.08 -6.60
N LYS A 49 4.68 9.73 -7.89
CA LYS A 49 4.41 10.62 -9.02
C LYS A 49 2.95 11.05 -9.06
N THR A 50 2.03 10.10 -8.88
CA THR A 50 0.58 10.34 -8.90
C THR A 50 0.13 11.24 -7.76
N ILE A 51 0.64 11.01 -6.54
CA ILE A 51 0.35 11.86 -5.37
C ILE A 51 1.21 13.14 -5.32
N LYS A 52 1.99 13.43 -6.37
CA LYS A 52 2.85 14.62 -6.52
C LYS A 52 3.81 14.83 -5.32
N LYS A 53 4.36 13.74 -4.77
CA LYS A 53 5.39 13.82 -3.71
C LYS A 53 6.79 13.83 -4.32
N SER A 54 7.75 14.36 -3.55
CA SER A 54 9.14 14.44 -3.98
C SER A 54 9.77 13.04 -4.11
N TRP A 55 10.79 12.93 -4.96
CA TRP A 55 11.58 11.70 -5.13
C TRP A 55 12.23 11.20 -3.82
N LEU A 56 12.42 12.09 -2.83
CA LEU A 56 12.89 11.72 -1.49
C LEU A 56 11.99 10.68 -0.82
N TRP A 57 10.69 10.72 -1.07
CA TRP A 57 9.76 9.70 -0.53
C TRP A 57 10.11 8.31 -1.05
N ILE A 58 10.50 8.20 -2.32
CA ILE A 58 10.91 6.92 -2.92
C ILE A 58 12.14 6.39 -2.21
N ILE A 59 13.14 7.24 -1.93
CA ILE A 59 14.35 6.83 -1.21
C ILE A 59 14.04 6.43 0.22
N THR A 60 13.29 7.25 0.95
CA THR A 60 12.95 7.00 2.34
C THR A 60 12.09 5.75 2.51
N TYR A 61 11.27 5.40 1.50
CA TYR A 61 10.51 4.14 1.47
C TYR A 61 11.38 2.89 1.65
N TYR A 62 12.61 2.91 1.13
CA TYR A 62 13.55 1.78 1.20
C TYR A 62 14.45 1.81 2.44
N ILE A 63 14.36 2.86 3.27
CA ILE A 63 15.09 2.93 4.53
C ILE A 63 14.28 2.18 5.60
N PRO A 64 14.86 1.23 6.34
CA PRO A 64 14.15 0.55 7.43
C PRO A 64 13.57 1.53 8.46
N PHE A 65 12.43 1.16 9.05
CA PHE A 65 11.62 1.97 9.98
C PHE A 65 11.00 3.24 9.38
N LEU A 66 11.80 4.11 8.74
CA LEU A 66 11.31 5.30 8.05
C LEU A 66 10.41 4.95 6.85
N GLY A 67 10.73 3.86 6.17
CA GLY A 67 9.96 3.37 5.04
C GLY A 67 8.54 2.97 5.41
N PHE A 68 8.33 2.50 6.64
CA PHE A 68 6.98 2.21 7.15
C PHE A 68 6.15 3.50 7.25
N VAL A 69 6.73 4.59 7.75
CA VAL A 69 6.06 5.89 7.83
C VAL A 69 5.69 6.41 6.44
N VAL A 70 6.61 6.29 5.48
CA VAL A 70 6.36 6.70 4.10
C VAL A 70 5.30 5.82 3.43
N TRP A 71 5.34 4.50 3.64
CA TRP A 71 4.34 3.58 3.12
C TRP A 71 2.93 3.93 3.60
N MET A 72 2.76 4.20 4.90
CA MET A 72 1.48 4.68 5.46
C MET A 72 1.05 5.98 4.78
N GLY A 73 1.97 6.94 4.62
CA GLY A 73 1.72 8.19 3.94
C GLY A 73 1.28 8.01 2.48
N ILE A 74 1.95 7.15 1.72
CA ILE A 74 1.61 6.85 0.32
C ILE A 74 0.19 6.29 0.23
N ILE A 75 -0.17 5.31 1.07
CA ILE A 75 -1.52 4.72 1.08
C ILE A 75 -2.56 5.80 1.39
N VAL A 76 -2.35 6.59 2.43
CA VAL A 76 -3.29 7.65 2.83
C VAL A 76 -3.48 8.68 1.71
N GLU A 77 -2.41 9.10 1.05
CA GLU A 77 -2.50 10.05 -0.06
C GLU A 77 -3.19 9.44 -1.30
N LEU A 78 -2.95 8.16 -1.61
CA LEU A 78 -3.68 7.45 -2.67
C LEU A 78 -5.17 7.34 -2.34
N MET A 79 -5.51 7.04 -1.09
CA MET A 79 -6.89 6.98 -0.62
C MET A 79 -7.61 8.33 -0.72
N LYS A 80 -6.92 9.45 -0.48
CA LYS A 80 -7.48 10.79 -0.68
C LYS A 80 -7.89 11.03 -2.14
N LEU A 81 -7.16 10.47 -3.12
CA LEU A 81 -7.54 10.54 -4.54
C LEU A 81 -8.83 9.77 -4.83
N LEU A 82 -9.17 8.76 -4.01
CA LEU A 82 -10.45 8.04 -4.05
C LEU A 82 -11.56 8.73 -3.25
N GLY A 83 -11.34 9.95 -2.75
CA GLY A 83 -12.29 10.67 -1.90
C GLY A 83 -12.36 10.17 -0.45
N LYS A 84 -11.42 9.31 -0.02
CA LYS A 84 -11.37 8.74 1.34
C LYS A 84 -10.52 9.63 2.23
N THR A 85 -11.16 10.53 2.98
CA THR A 85 -10.48 11.58 3.75
C THR A 85 -10.65 11.46 5.26
N SER A 86 -11.53 10.57 5.73
CA SER A 86 -11.79 10.44 7.17
C SER A 86 -10.69 9.65 7.88
N PHE A 87 -10.44 10.01 9.15
CA PHE A 87 -9.45 9.32 9.99
C PHE A 87 -9.74 7.81 10.11
N LYS A 88 -11.01 7.43 10.24
CA LYS A 88 -11.43 6.02 10.32
C LYS A 88 -11.02 5.25 9.07
N GLU A 89 -11.23 5.84 7.89
CA GLU A 89 -10.85 5.20 6.63
C GLU A 89 -9.32 5.07 6.53
N HIS A 90 -8.56 6.10 6.90
CA HIS A 90 -7.08 6.03 6.91
C HIS A 90 -6.56 4.98 7.89
N PHE A 91 -7.12 4.92 9.09
CA PHE A 91 -6.78 3.90 10.08
C PHE A 91 -7.04 2.49 9.54
N LEU A 92 -8.21 2.26 8.92
CA LEU A 92 -8.55 0.98 8.31
C LEU A 92 -7.63 0.64 7.12
N GLY A 93 -7.29 1.61 6.28
CA GLY A 93 -6.41 1.41 5.12
C GLY A 93 -4.97 1.09 5.49
N VAL A 94 -4.50 1.55 6.66
CA VAL A 94 -3.14 1.28 7.13
C VAL A 94 -3.07 0.01 7.99
N VAL A 95 -3.92 -0.10 9.01
CA VAL A 95 -3.88 -1.21 9.98
C VAL A 95 -4.48 -2.49 9.40
N PHE A 96 -5.52 -2.36 8.59
CA PHE A 96 -6.20 -3.47 7.93
C PHE A 96 -5.97 -3.43 6.42
N ALA A 97 -4.79 -2.96 5.98
CA ALA A 97 -4.40 -2.86 4.58
C ALA A 97 -4.78 -4.07 3.69
N PRO A 98 -4.49 -5.34 4.07
CA PRO A 98 -4.81 -6.49 3.21
C PRO A 98 -6.31 -6.72 2.99
N ILE A 99 -7.18 -6.15 3.83
CA ILE A 99 -8.63 -6.32 3.73
C ILE A 99 -9.27 -5.05 3.17
N TYR A 100 -8.87 -3.89 3.69
CA TYR A 100 -9.49 -2.63 3.36
C TYR A 100 -9.06 -2.09 2.00
N LEU A 101 -7.78 -2.24 1.61
CA LEU A 101 -7.33 -1.77 0.30
C LEU A 101 -7.99 -2.52 -0.86
N PRO A 102 -8.13 -3.87 -0.84
CA PRO A 102 -8.90 -4.59 -1.86
C PRO A 102 -10.40 -4.29 -1.90
N TYR A 103 -10.96 -3.78 -0.80
CA TYR A 103 -12.36 -3.39 -0.68
C TYR A 103 -12.62 -2.01 -1.29
N ILE A 104 -11.74 -1.03 -1.05
CA ILE A 104 -11.87 0.33 -1.59
C ILE A 104 -11.26 0.49 -2.98
N GLY A 105 -10.24 -0.32 -3.30
CA GLY A 105 -9.67 -0.49 -4.64
C GLY A 105 -10.65 -1.18 -5.55
#